data_AF-A0A949RMV4-F1
#
_entry.id   AF-A0A949RMV4-F1
#
_cell.length_a   1.000
_cell.length_b   1.000
_cell.length_c   1.000
_cell.angle_alpha   90.00
_cell.angle_beta   90.00
_cell.angle_gamma   90.00
#
_symmetry.space_group_name_H-M   'P 1'
#
loop_
_entity.id
_entity.type
_entity.pdbx_description
1 polymer ?
#
loop_
_entity_poly.entity_id
_entity_poly.type
_entity_poly.pdbx_seq_one_letter_code
_entity_poly.pdbx_strand_id
1 'polypeptide(L)'
;MSMSPNPPSLESLGPRPFSFYPPVLNVEHNEWIFEKATWSEILVRNSKSGQEVWVPRRFLGEVSRVDEPVMIVGLKRELEYNAGALWPHERRVIEMPKAVNDYARPEPPAPQPVSTVAAMRLNDGAESRIGKLILGVLAAGIVLTFIVVSFFRGRAGVENVQYVGIVQQSYGLSHLDDAGAVIRKLGQPAEDRWRSQESDVIQYRLLHYPNLGIYVIFMGQDRDKARYIGAMDENWKAVDAVDLPRAGNSRSMLNRLAKF
;
A
#
# COMPACT_ATOMS: atom_id res chain seq x y z
N MET A 1 18.91 -26.93 29.44
CA MET A 1 18.12 -26.62 28.22
C MET A 1 18.97 -25.72 27.34
N SER A 2 19.60 -26.27 26.31
CA SER A 2 20.37 -25.48 25.33
C SER A 2 19.38 -24.77 24.40
N MET A 3 19.19 -23.46 24.59
CA MET A 3 18.48 -22.65 23.61
C MET A 3 19.26 -22.71 22.30
N SER A 4 18.64 -23.22 21.23
CA SER A 4 19.19 -23.10 19.89
C SER A 4 19.42 -21.62 19.60
N PRO A 5 20.61 -21.20 19.15
CA PRO A 5 20.85 -19.80 18.82
C PRO A 5 19.86 -19.40 17.71
N ASN A 6 19.07 -18.37 17.98
CA ASN A 6 18.21 -17.75 16.99
C ASN A 6 19.10 -17.36 15.80
N PRO A 7 18.73 -17.66 14.53
CA PRO A 7 19.56 -17.28 13.40
C PRO A 7 19.84 -15.76 13.44
N PRO A 8 21.07 -15.33 13.13
CA PRO A 8 21.41 -13.91 13.18
C PRO A 8 20.46 -13.13 12.27
N SER A 9 19.73 -12.18 12.85
CA SER A 9 18.88 -11.27 12.09
C SER A 9 19.76 -10.23 11.41
N LEU A 10 19.35 -9.71 10.25
CA LEU A 10 20.12 -8.69 9.52
C LEU A 10 20.48 -7.47 10.40
N GLU A 11 19.61 -7.16 11.36
CA GLU A 11 19.79 -6.08 12.35
C GLU A 11 21.01 -6.31 13.27
N SER A 12 21.40 -7.56 13.51
CA SER A 12 22.59 -7.88 14.33
C SER A 12 23.91 -7.57 13.61
N LEU A 13 23.88 -7.26 12.31
CA LEU A 13 25.07 -6.86 11.56
C LEU A 13 25.54 -5.44 11.90
N GLY A 14 24.64 -4.58 12.39
CA GLY A 14 24.94 -3.18 12.68
C GLY A 14 25.60 -2.48 11.47
N PRO A 15 26.71 -1.73 11.65
CA PRO A 15 27.38 -1.00 10.57
C PRO A 15 28.29 -1.86 9.68
N ARG A 16 28.31 -3.19 9.86
CA ARG A 16 29.20 -4.08 9.09
C ARG A 16 28.71 -4.20 7.63
N PRO A 17 29.58 -4.04 6.63
CA PRO A 17 29.19 -4.21 5.24
C PRO A 17 28.86 -5.67 4.92
N PHE A 18 27.90 -5.87 4.02
CA PHE A 18 27.46 -7.17 3.54
C PHE A 18 27.06 -7.11 2.05
N SER A 19 26.94 -8.28 1.42
CA SER A 19 26.52 -8.43 0.03
C SER A 19 25.25 -9.25 -0.07
N PHE A 20 24.36 -8.92 -1.01
CA PHE A 20 23.18 -9.76 -1.28
C PHE A 20 23.53 -10.94 -2.18
N TYR A 21 22.91 -12.08 -1.95
CA TYR A 21 22.99 -13.23 -2.85
C TYR A 21 21.62 -13.87 -3.10
N PRO A 22 21.10 -13.87 -4.34
CA PRO A 22 21.70 -13.32 -5.56
C PRO A 22 21.95 -11.80 -5.50
N PRO A 23 22.87 -11.25 -6.32
CA PRO A 23 23.11 -9.81 -6.37
C PRO A 23 21.87 -9.07 -6.87
N VAL A 24 21.66 -7.85 -6.38
CA VAL A 24 20.61 -6.96 -6.88
C VAL A 24 20.98 -6.48 -8.29
N LEU A 25 20.07 -6.64 -9.25
CA LEU A 25 20.25 -6.21 -10.63
C LEU A 25 20.14 -4.68 -10.76
N ASN A 26 20.78 -4.11 -11.78
CA ASN A 26 20.86 -2.67 -12.04
C ASN A 26 21.50 -1.86 -10.90
N VAL A 27 22.41 -2.48 -10.16
CA VAL A 27 23.27 -1.79 -9.18
C VAL A 27 24.73 -2.07 -9.52
N GLU A 28 25.57 -1.03 -9.49
CA GLU A 28 26.98 -1.15 -9.86
C GLU A 28 27.81 -1.94 -8.82
N HIS A 29 27.50 -1.77 -7.53
CA HIS A 29 28.26 -2.37 -6.43
C HIS A 29 27.33 -3.14 -5.50
N ASN A 30 27.62 -4.41 -5.24
CA ASN A 30 26.81 -5.26 -4.36
C ASN A 30 27.38 -5.29 -2.92
N GLU A 31 27.68 -4.12 -2.36
CA GLU A 31 28.13 -3.97 -0.98
C GLU A 31 27.24 -2.95 -0.29
N TRP A 32 26.65 -3.37 0.83
CA TRP A 32 25.54 -2.71 1.50
C TRP A 32 25.79 -2.63 2.99
N ILE A 33 25.26 -1.59 3.62
CA ILE A 33 25.31 -1.36 5.06
C ILE A 33 23.87 -1.24 5.55
N PHE A 34 23.58 -1.84 6.69
CA PHE A 34 22.28 -1.71 7.34
C PHE A 34 22.15 -0.33 7.98
N GLU A 35 21.03 0.36 7.74
CA GLU A 35 20.75 1.66 8.36
C GLU A 35 19.64 1.56 9.41
N LYS A 36 18.44 1.13 8.99
CA LYS A 36 17.26 1.06 9.84
C LYS A 36 16.26 0.03 9.32
N ALA A 37 15.34 -0.39 10.17
CA ALA A 37 14.28 -1.33 9.81
C ALA A 37 12.91 -0.87 10.28
N THR A 38 11.88 -1.26 9.54
CA THR A 38 10.48 -1.27 9.97
C THR A 38 10.03 -2.72 10.20
N TRP A 39 8.76 -2.93 10.56
CA TRP A 39 8.20 -4.27 10.67
C TRP A 39 8.31 -5.04 9.35
N SER A 40 8.09 -4.39 8.20
CA SER A 40 7.98 -5.06 6.89
C SER A 40 9.18 -4.90 5.98
N GLU A 41 10.03 -3.90 6.22
CA GLU A 41 11.10 -3.50 5.29
C GLU A 41 12.38 -3.12 6.02
N ILE A 42 13.51 -3.20 5.32
CA ILE A 42 14.82 -2.80 5.84
C ILE A 42 15.47 -1.81 4.88
N LEU A 43 15.94 -0.68 5.41
CA LEU A 43 16.72 0.30 4.67
C LEU A 43 18.19 -0.11 4.70
N VAL A 44 18.75 -0.24 3.50
CA VAL A 44 20.16 -0.50 3.30
C VAL A 44 20.76 0.61 2.45
N ARG A 45 22.02 0.95 2.72
CA ARG A 45 22.79 1.95 1.97
C ARG A 45 23.95 1.29 1.26
N ASN A 46 24.15 1.60 -0.01
CA ASN A 46 25.28 1.14 -0.78
C ASN A 46 26.57 1.78 -0.25
N SER A 47 27.60 0.98 0.05
CA SER A 47 28.85 1.49 0.62
C SER A 47 29.64 2.40 -0.34
N LYS A 48 29.49 2.19 -1.66
CA LYS A 48 30.25 2.87 -2.70
C LYS A 48 29.47 4.03 -3.32
N SER A 49 28.21 3.82 -3.67
CA SER A 49 27.39 4.85 -4.33
C SER A 49 26.60 5.72 -3.35
N GLY A 50 26.49 5.32 -2.08
CA GLY A 50 25.64 6.01 -1.09
C GLY A 50 24.14 5.85 -1.35
N GLN A 51 23.74 5.06 -2.35
CA GLN A 51 22.35 4.83 -2.72
C GLN A 51 21.60 4.10 -1.59
N GLU A 52 20.46 4.65 -1.18
CA GLU A 52 19.59 4.06 -0.17
C GLU A 52 18.43 3.32 -0.80
N VAL A 53 18.14 2.11 -0.30
CA VAL A 53 17.13 1.23 -0.87
C VAL A 53 16.37 0.49 0.24
N TRP A 54 15.04 0.49 0.14
CA TRP A 54 14.18 -0.32 1.02
C TRP A 54 14.00 -1.73 0.47
N VAL A 55 14.31 -2.73 1.29
CA VAL A 55 14.20 -4.16 0.96
C VAL A 55 13.09 -4.81 1.77
N PRO A 56 12.03 -5.35 1.13
CA PRO A 56 10.98 -6.07 1.85
C PRO A 56 11.52 -7.33 2.55
N ARG A 57 11.23 -7.47 3.85
CA ARG A 57 11.72 -8.58 4.68
C ARG A 57 11.28 -9.96 4.17
N ARG A 58 10.17 -10.03 3.44
CA ARG A 58 9.68 -11.26 2.77
C ARG A 58 10.69 -11.84 1.77
N PHE A 59 11.55 -10.99 1.18
CA PHE A 59 12.55 -11.41 0.22
C PHE A 59 13.91 -11.69 0.86
N LEU A 60 14.08 -11.40 2.16
CA LEU A 60 15.29 -11.74 2.90
C LEU A 60 15.26 -13.21 3.33
N GLY A 61 16.41 -13.85 3.18
CA GLY A 61 16.70 -15.21 3.58
C GLY A 61 17.68 -15.27 4.75
N GLU A 62 18.51 -16.30 4.76
CA GLU A 62 19.50 -16.54 5.81
C GLU A 62 20.68 -15.55 5.67
N VAL A 63 21.19 -15.09 6.81
CA VAL A 63 22.43 -14.33 6.87
C VAL A 63 23.56 -15.32 7.12
N SER A 64 24.61 -15.30 6.28
CA SER A 64 25.77 -16.16 6.48
C SER A 64 26.42 -15.90 7.84
N ARG A 65 27.08 -16.92 8.39
CA ARG A 65 27.65 -16.87 9.74
C ARG A 65 28.73 -15.79 9.83
N VAL A 66 28.79 -15.15 11.00
CA VAL A 66 29.61 -13.98 11.35
C VAL A 66 31.13 -14.17 11.11
N ASP A 67 31.58 -15.41 11.00
CA ASP A 67 32.97 -15.84 10.88
C ASP A 67 33.50 -15.97 9.43
N GLU A 68 32.65 -15.78 8.42
CA GLU A 68 33.07 -15.79 7.01
C GLU A 68 33.70 -14.45 6.57
N PRO A 69 34.65 -14.47 5.61
CA PRO A 69 35.37 -13.26 5.18
C PRO A 69 34.48 -12.22 4.49
N VAL A 70 33.31 -12.60 3.97
CA VAL A 70 32.32 -11.71 3.38
C VAL A 70 30.95 -12.03 3.96
N MET A 71 30.29 -11.04 4.57
CA MET A 71 28.94 -11.22 5.08
C MET A 71 27.97 -11.30 3.91
N ILE A 72 27.29 -12.44 3.74
CA ILE A 72 26.29 -12.62 2.68
C ILE A 72 24.91 -12.66 3.28
N VAL A 73 24.00 -11.91 2.68
CA VAL A 73 22.58 -11.91 3.01
C VAL A 73 21.83 -12.57 1.87
N GLY A 74 21.24 -13.72 2.15
CA GLY A 74 20.45 -14.45 1.17
C GLY A 74 19.23 -13.64 0.74
N LEU A 75 18.96 -13.59 -0.56
CA LEU A 75 17.70 -13.16 -1.13
C LEU A 75 16.93 -14.39 -1.63
N LYS A 76 15.65 -14.48 -1.26
CA LYS A 76 14.74 -15.56 -1.67
C LYS A 76 14.28 -15.43 -3.13
N ARG A 77 14.50 -14.27 -3.73
CA ARG A 77 14.19 -13.95 -5.13
C ARG A 77 15.25 -13.02 -5.68
N GLU A 78 15.49 -13.08 -6.98
CA GLU A 78 16.25 -12.06 -7.69
C GLU A 78 15.46 -10.74 -7.64
N LEU A 79 16.14 -9.66 -7.25
CA LEU A 79 15.58 -8.33 -7.14
C LEU A 79 16.29 -7.41 -8.13
N GLU A 80 15.54 -6.52 -8.75
CA GLU A 80 16.03 -5.50 -9.68
C GLU A 80 15.75 -4.11 -9.10
N TYR A 81 16.76 -3.25 -9.13
CA TYR A 81 16.61 -1.86 -8.77
C TYR A 81 15.97 -1.07 -9.93
N ASN A 82 14.85 -0.41 -9.65
CA ASN A 82 14.15 0.46 -10.59
C ASN A 82 13.62 1.71 -9.88
N ALA A 83 14.12 2.89 -10.29
CA ALA A 83 13.66 4.21 -9.86
C ALA A 83 13.49 4.40 -8.33
N GLY A 84 14.43 3.89 -7.53
CA GLY A 84 14.40 4.04 -6.06
C GLY A 84 13.80 2.87 -5.29
N ALA A 85 13.27 1.85 -5.98
CA ALA A 85 12.65 0.69 -5.34
C ALA A 85 13.19 -0.65 -5.88
N LEU A 86 13.08 -1.71 -5.07
CA LEU A 86 13.41 -3.08 -5.47
C LEU A 86 12.17 -3.83 -5.93
N TRP A 87 12.24 -4.38 -7.13
CA TRP A 87 11.19 -5.18 -7.74
C TRP A 87 11.65 -6.63 -7.93
N PRO A 88 10.80 -7.63 -7.70
CA PRO A 88 11.12 -9.01 -8.08
C PRO A 88 11.38 -9.11 -9.58
N HIS A 89 12.54 -9.64 -9.95
CA HIS A 89 12.89 -9.86 -11.35
C HIS A 89 12.25 -11.18 -11.83
N GLU A 90 11.44 -11.12 -12.88
CA GLU A 90 10.86 -12.29 -13.54
C GLU A 90 11.58 -12.58 -14.85
N ARG A 91 12.39 -13.64 -14.88
CA ARG A 91 13.06 -14.09 -16.09
C ARG A 91 12.04 -14.71 -17.06
N ARG A 92 11.74 -14.02 -18.16
CA ARG A 92 10.94 -14.59 -19.25
C ARG A 92 11.77 -15.60 -20.03
N VAL A 93 11.45 -16.88 -19.89
CA VAL A 93 12.07 -17.96 -20.68
C VAL A 93 11.41 -17.98 -22.07
N ILE A 94 12.05 -17.32 -23.04
CA ILE A 94 11.57 -17.28 -24.44
C ILE A 94 12.13 -18.46 -25.25
N GLU A 95 13.21 -19.10 -24.78
CA GLU A 95 13.87 -20.22 -25.44
C GLU A 95 14.16 -21.33 -24.43
N MET A 96 13.85 -22.58 -24.80
CA MET A 96 14.15 -23.74 -23.96
C MET A 96 15.68 -23.83 -23.77
N PRO A 97 16.19 -23.98 -22.53
CA PRO A 97 17.61 -24.17 -22.30
C PRO A 97 18.09 -25.41 -23.07
N LYS A 98 19.03 -25.23 -24.01
CA LYS A 98 19.67 -26.35 -24.70
C LYS A 98 20.37 -27.22 -23.65
N ALA A 99 19.95 -28.48 -23.55
CA ALA A 99 20.60 -29.46 -22.69
C ALA A 99 22.01 -29.73 -23.22
N VAL A 100 23.01 -29.70 -22.33
CA VAL A 100 24.44 -29.83 -22.67
C VAL A 100 24.83 -31.25 -23.13
N ASN A 101 23.87 -32.15 -23.38
CA ASN A 101 24.11 -33.54 -23.76
C ASN A 101 23.53 -33.97 -25.12
N ASP A 102 23.18 -33.04 -26.01
CA ASP A 102 22.89 -33.38 -27.40
C ASP A 102 24.21 -33.53 -28.18
N TYR A 103 24.80 -34.73 -28.10
CA TYR A 103 25.80 -35.16 -29.07
C TYR A 103 25.15 -35.22 -30.45
N ALA A 104 25.81 -34.61 -31.45
CA ALA A 104 25.36 -34.59 -32.83
C ALA A 104 25.06 -36.01 -33.34
N ARG A 105 23.77 -36.32 -33.47
CA ARG A 105 23.31 -37.48 -34.24
C ARG A 105 23.58 -37.17 -35.73
N PRO A 106 24.20 -38.08 -36.51
CA PRO A 106 24.31 -37.90 -37.95
C PRO A 106 22.92 -37.68 -38.55
N GLU A 107 22.77 -36.59 -39.31
CA GLU A 107 21.51 -36.25 -39.98
C GLU A 107 21.12 -37.37 -40.97
N PRO A 108 19.85 -37.82 -40.95
CA PRO A 108 19.29 -38.54 -42.09
C PRO A 108 19.23 -37.61 -43.31
N PRO A 109 19.33 -38.14 -44.55
CA PRO A 109 19.36 -37.32 -45.75
C PRO A 109 18.13 -36.40 -45.83
N ALA A 110 18.40 -35.14 -46.14
CA ALA A 110 17.41 -34.08 -46.21
C ALA A 110 16.20 -34.49 -47.09
N PRO A 111 14.96 -34.42 -46.57
CA PRO A 111 13.80 -34.49 -47.43
C PRO A 111 13.81 -33.28 -48.37
N GLN A 112 13.66 -33.55 -49.67
CA GLN A 112 13.60 -32.54 -50.72
C GLN A 112 12.60 -31.44 -50.34
N PRO A 113 12.90 -30.16 -50.64
CA PRO A 113 11.95 -29.09 -50.38
C PRO A 113 10.72 -29.29 -51.27
N VAL A 114 9.66 -29.87 -50.70
CA VAL A 114 8.32 -29.71 -51.26
C VAL A 114 8.04 -28.22 -51.26
N SER A 115 7.96 -27.64 -52.46
CA SER A 115 7.65 -26.23 -52.65
C SER A 115 6.40 -25.88 -51.85
N THR A 116 6.56 -25.04 -50.82
CA THR A 116 5.50 -24.52 -49.96
C THR A 116 4.49 -23.63 -50.71
N VAL A 117 4.64 -23.47 -52.02
CA VAL A 117 3.79 -22.63 -52.86
C VAL A 117 2.52 -23.34 -53.34
N ALA A 118 2.37 -24.66 -53.13
CA ALA A 118 1.20 -25.42 -53.59
C ALA A 118 0.21 -25.84 -52.49
N ALA A 119 0.54 -25.66 -51.20
CA ALA A 119 -0.29 -26.13 -50.08
C ALA A 119 -1.12 -25.03 -49.40
N MET A 120 -1.03 -23.77 -49.83
CA MET A 120 -1.98 -22.72 -49.43
C MET A 120 -3.05 -22.53 -50.51
N ARG A 121 -3.81 -23.59 -50.82
CA ARG A 121 -5.20 -23.36 -51.19
C ARG A 121 -5.96 -23.17 -49.88
N LEU A 122 -6.00 -21.92 -49.43
CA LEU A 122 -6.96 -21.46 -48.43
C LEU A 122 -8.34 -21.93 -48.88
N ASN A 123 -8.94 -22.80 -48.08
CA ASN A 123 -10.30 -23.26 -48.29
C ASN A 123 -11.23 -22.11 -47.86
N ASP A 124 -11.35 -21.11 -48.74
CA ASP A 124 -11.84 -19.74 -48.53
C ASP A 124 -13.33 -19.62 -48.13
N GLY A 125 -14.02 -20.74 -47.86
CA GLY A 125 -15.47 -20.77 -47.64
C GLY A 125 -15.93 -21.00 -46.19
N ALA A 126 -15.11 -21.66 -45.36
CA ALA A 126 -15.50 -22.11 -44.02
C ALA A 126 -14.86 -21.28 -42.88
N GLU A 127 -13.58 -20.90 -43.03
CA GLU A 127 -12.84 -20.15 -42.00
C GLU A 127 -13.38 -18.73 -41.81
N SER A 128 -13.84 -18.08 -42.88
CA SER A 128 -14.43 -16.73 -42.80
C SER A 128 -15.71 -16.71 -41.93
N ARG A 129 -16.50 -17.79 -41.95
CA ARG A 129 -17.75 -17.85 -41.16
C ARG A 129 -17.49 -18.10 -39.69
N ILE A 130 -16.54 -18.97 -39.37
CA ILE A 130 -16.14 -19.26 -37.99
C ILE A 130 -15.43 -18.05 -37.37
N GLY A 131 -14.54 -17.39 -38.12
CA GLY A 131 -13.91 -16.14 -37.68
C GLY A 131 -14.92 -15.01 -37.45
N LYS A 132 -15.91 -14.84 -38.35
CA LYS A 132 -17.00 -13.87 -38.17
C LYS A 132 -17.89 -14.20 -36.97
N LEU A 133 -18.15 -15.47 -36.69
CA LEU A 133 -18.91 -15.89 -35.51
C LEU A 133 -18.15 -15.62 -34.22
N ILE A 134 -16.86 -15.93 -34.15
CA ILE A 134 -16.02 -15.66 -32.98
C ILE A 134 -15.95 -14.15 -32.70
N LEU A 135 -15.72 -13.35 -33.76
CA LEU A 135 -15.70 -11.88 -33.64
C LEU A 135 -17.06 -11.34 -33.21
N GLY A 136 -18.16 -11.90 -33.74
CA GLY A 136 -19.52 -11.51 -33.38
C GLY A 136 -19.85 -11.81 -31.91
N VAL A 137 -19.48 -12.99 -31.41
CA VAL A 137 -19.67 -13.35 -30.00
C VAL A 137 -18.82 -12.48 -29.07
N LEU A 138 -17.57 -12.20 -29.45
CA LEU A 138 -16.68 -11.33 -28.67
C LEU A 138 -17.26 -9.90 -28.58
N ALA A 139 -17.68 -9.34 -29.72
CA ALA A 139 -18.28 -8.02 -29.77
C ALA A 139 -19.59 -7.96 -28.97
N ALA A 140 -20.45 -8.98 -29.09
CA ALA A 140 -21.68 -9.07 -28.31
C ALA A 140 -21.40 -9.15 -26.80
N GLY A 141 -20.37 -9.89 -26.37
CA GLY A 141 -19.96 -9.97 -24.97
C GLY A 141 -19.48 -8.63 -24.40
N ILE A 142 -18.69 -7.88 -25.19
CA ILE A 142 -18.23 -6.53 -24.80
C ILE A 142 -19.42 -5.58 -24.67
N VAL A 143 -20.32 -5.58 -25.66
CA VAL A 143 -21.53 -4.72 -25.64
C VAL A 143 -22.42 -5.08 -24.45
N LEU A 144 -22.64 -6.37 -24.18
CA LEU A 144 -23.44 -6.81 -23.03
C LEU A 144 -22.81 -6.36 -21.71
N THR A 145 -21.50 -6.49 -21.57
CA THR A 145 -20.77 -6.03 -20.37
C THR A 145 -20.88 -4.52 -20.22
N PHE A 146 -20.78 -3.77 -21.32
CA PHE A 146 -20.95 -2.33 -21.32
C PHE A 146 -22.37 -1.91 -20.91
N ILE A 147 -23.40 -2.60 -21.41
CA ILE A 147 -24.80 -2.36 -21.03
C ILE A 147 -25.02 -2.66 -19.54
N VAL A 148 -24.52 -3.79 -19.04
CA VAL A 148 -24.61 -4.15 -17.62
C VAL A 148 -23.92 -3.08 -16.78
N VAL A 149 -22.66 -2.74 -17.08
CA VAL A 149 -21.91 -1.71 -16.34
C VAL A 149 -22.60 -0.35 -16.42
N SER A 150 -23.15 0.05 -17.57
CA SER A 150 -23.86 1.31 -17.74
C SER A 150 -25.16 1.34 -16.93
N PHE A 151 -25.94 0.27 -16.94
CA PHE A 151 -27.18 0.18 -16.20
C PHE A 151 -26.96 0.11 -14.69
N PHE A 152 -25.92 -0.60 -14.24
CA PHE A 152 -25.53 -0.66 -12.83
C PHE A 152 -24.79 0.61 -12.37
N ARG A 153 -23.99 1.29 -13.20
CA ARG A 153 -23.45 2.64 -12.89
C ARG A 153 -24.53 3.71 -12.89
N GLY A 154 -25.57 3.58 -13.71
CA GLY A 154 -26.70 4.52 -13.72
C GLY A 154 -27.62 4.35 -12.50
N ARG A 155 -27.73 3.13 -11.96
CA ARG A 155 -28.50 2.83 -10.74
C ARG A 155 -27.71 3.00 -9.45
N ALA A 156 -26.43 2.65 -9.44
CA ALA A 156 -25.51 3.00 -8.36
C ALA A 156 -25.09 4.44 -8.60
N GLY A 157 -25.92 5.39 -8.14
CA GLY A 157 -25.68 6.81 -8.25
C GLY A 157 -24.21 7.11 -8.03
N VAL A 158 -23.52 7.46 -9.13
CA VAL A 158 -22.20 8.07 -9.06
C VAL A 158 -22.46 9.48 -8.56
N GLU A 159 -22.74 9.59 -7.26
CA GLU A 159 -22.40 10.78 -6.53
C GLU A 159 -20.94 11.02 -6.86
N ASN A 160 -20.69 12.16 -7.49
CA ASN A 160 -19.36 12.65 -7.75
C ASN A 160 -18.63 12.60 -6.41
N VAL A 161 -17.81 11.56 -6.19
CA VAL A 161 -16.83 11.55 -5.11
C VAL A 161 -15.79 12.57 -5.57
N GLN A 162 -16.13 13.83 -5.32
CA GLN A 162 -15.21 14.94 -5.30
C GLN A 162 -14.22 14.56 -4.20
N TYR A 163 -13.08 14.00 -4.62
CA TYR A 163 -11.91 13.90 -3.78
C TYR A 163 -11.45 15.33 -3.50
N VAL A 164 -12.14 16.01 -2.57
CA VAL A 164 -11.58 17.12 -1.84
C VAL A 164 -10.48 16.48 -1.04
N GLY A 165 -9.22 16.69 -1.47
CA GLY A 165 -8.08 16.37 -0.61
C GLY A 165 -8.43 16.97 0.75
N ILE A 166 -8.54 16.12 1.76
CA ILE A 166 -8.76 16.58 3.13
C ILE A 166 -7.49 17.35 3.45
N VAL A 167 -7.49 18.64 3.11
CA VAL A 167 -6.68 19.62 3.81
C VAL A 167 -7.27 19.52 5.19
N GLN A 168 -6.64 18.68 6.01
CA GLN A 168 -6.86 18.63 7.42
C GLN A 168 -6.41 20.01 7.87
N GLN A 169 -7.35 20.98 7.81
CA GLN A 169 -7.13 22.32 8.31
C GLN A 169 -6.83 22.10 9.77
N SER A 170 -5.53 22.08 10.07
CA SER A 170 -5.06 21.96 11.43
C SER A 170 -5.44 23.25 12.09
N TYR A 171 -6.58 23.23 12.78
CA TYR A 171 -7.06 24.32 13.62
C TYR A 171 -6.12 24.55 14.84
N GLY A 172 -4.99 23.84 14.91
CA GLY A 172 -4.02 23.91 16.01
C GLY A 172 -4.62 23.45 17.34
N LEU A 173 -5.70 22.66 17.29
CA LEU A 173 -6.39 22.14 18.46
C LEU A 173 -5.75 20.83 18.92
N SER A 174 -5.63 20.67 20.23
CA SER A 174 -5.03 19.50 20.87
C SER A 174 -5.88 19.02 22.03
N HIS A 175 -5.70 17.77 22.45
CA HIS A 175 -6.36 17.18 23.61
C HIS A 175 -6.09 17.91 24.94
N LEU A 176 -5.10 18.80 24.98
CA LEU A 176 -4.79 19.65 26.13
C LEU A 176 -5.66 20.91 26.19
N ASP A 177 -6.32 21.28 25.09
CA ASP A 177 -7.10 22.50 25.01
C ASP A 177 -8.44 22.36 25.76
N ASP A 178 -8.71 23.32 26.62
CA ASP A 178 -10.02 23.53 27.23
C ASP A 178 -10.90 24.44 26.36
N ALA A 179 -12.17 24.59 26.75
CA ALA A 179 -13.10 25.44 26.00
C ALA A 179 -12.58 26.88 25.86
N GLY A 180 -11.92 27.42 26.89
CA GLY A 180 -11.33 28.76 26.84
C GLY A 180 -10.20 28.87 25.82
N ALA A 181 -9.33 27.87 25.73
CA ALA A 181 -8.25 27.80 24.75
C ALA A 181 -8.79 27.71 23.31
N VAL A 182 -9.83 26.91 23.08
CA VAL A 182 -10.47 26.84 21.76
C VAL A 182 -11.13 28.17 21.39
N ILE A 183 -11.84 28.81 22.32
CA ILE A 183 -12.46 30.12 22.07
C ILE A 183 -11.41 31.18 21.74
N ARG A 184 -10.23 31.14 22.39
CA ARG A 184 -9.11 32.03 22.05
C ARG A 184 -8.54 31.78 20.66
N LYS A 185 -8.56 30.54 20.17
CA LYS A 185 -8.00 30.14 18.86
C LYS A 185 -8.99 30.34 17.71
N LEU A 186 -10.26 29.99 17.92
CA LEU A 186 -11.31 29.96 16.89
C LEU A 186 -12.30 31.13 16.98
N GLY A 187 -12.29 31.90 18.08
CA GLY A 187 -13.23 32.98 18.33
C GLY A 187 -14.46 32.54 19.14
N GLN A 188 -15.48 33.39 19.19
CA GLN A 188 -16.71 33.08 19.92
C GLN A 188 -17.59 32.10 19.13
N PRO A 189 -18.05 31.01 19.76
CA PRO A 189 -18.99 30.08 19.14
C PRO A 189 -20.39 30.72 19.05
N ALA A 190 -21.16 30.31 18.05
CA ALA A 190 -22.55 30.73 17.92
C ALA A 190 -23.46 30.01 18.93
N GLU A 191 -23.12 28.76 19.28
CA GLU A 191 -23.84 27.98 20.28
C GLU A 191 -22.87 27.26 21.20
N ASP A 192 -23.27 27.15 22.47
CA ASP A 192 -22.55 26.43 23.52
C ASP A 192 -23.55 25.59 24.31
N ARG A 193 -23.42 24.27 24.21
CA ARG A 193 -24.36 23.33 24.81
C ARG A 193 -23.63 22.24 25.58
N TRP A 194 -24.13 21.94 26.77
CA TRP A 194 -23.76 20.74 27.52
C TRP A 194 -24.78 19.65 27.30
N ARG A 195 -24.33 18.40 27.21
CA ARG A 195 -25.23 17.25 27.24
C ARG A 195 -25.81 17.10 28.64
N SER A 196 -27.11 17.36 28.80
CA SER A 196 -27.83 17.23 30.07
C SER A 196 -28.33 15.79 30.30
N GLN A 197 -27.39 14.85 30.41
CA GLN A 197 -27.50 13.49 30.97
C GLN A 197 -27.48 13.45 32.51
N GLU A 198 -28.59 13.23 33.22
CA GLU A 198 -28.61 13.25 34.70
C GLU A 198 -27.78 12.11 35.36
N SER A 199 -27.40 11.08 34.58
CA SER A 199 -26.64 9.91 35.06
C SER A 199 -25.36 9.61 34.25
N ASP A 200 -24.85 10.58 33.49
CA ASP A 200 -23.69 10.33 32.60
C ASP A 200 -22.36 10.53 33.36
N VAL A 201 -21.61 9.45 33.55
CA VAL A 201 -20.27 9.43 34.16
C VAL A 201 -19.28 10.29 33.35
N ILE A 202 -19.61 10.53 32.07
CA ILE A 202 -18.81 11.33 31.15
C ILE A 202 -19.67 12.50 30.66
N GLN A 203 -19.17 13.70 30.85
CA GLN A 203 -19.81 14.93 30.42
C GLN A 203 -19.31 15.33 29.03
N TYR A 204 -20.23 15.71 28.15
CA TYR A 204 -19.93 16.23 26.82
C TYR A 204 -20.36 17.69 26.69
N ARG A 205 -19.52 18.49 26.04
CA ARG A 205 -19.85 19.86 25.63
C ARG A 205 -19.69 20.00 24.13
N LEU A 206 -20.53 20.80 23.52
CA LEU A 206 -20.52 21.13 22.11
C LEU A 206 -20.44 22.64 21.94
N LEU A 207 -19.52 23.08 21.08
CA LEU A 207 -19.43 24.45 20.60
C LEU A 207 -19.64 24.49 19.09
N HIS A 208 -20.60 25.28 18.61
CA HIS A 208 -20.91 25.39 17.18
C HIS A 208 -20.25 26.62 16.55
N TYR A 209 -19.49 26.41 15.47
CA TYR A 209 -18.84 27.46 14.70
C TYR A 209 -19.38 27.46 13.25
N PRO A 210 -20.49 28.18 12.97
CA PRO A 210 -21.13 28.15 11.66
C PRO A 210 -20.24 28.71 10.55
N ASN A 211 -19.40 29.71 10.87
CA ASN A 211 -18.43 30.28 9.91
C ASN A 211 -17.38 29.27 9.44
N LEU A 212 -17.13 28.24 10.24
CA LEU A 212 -16.19 27.16 9.94
C LEU A 212 -16.91 25.87 9.51
N GLY A 213 -18.23 25.81 9.59
CA GLY A 213 -19.02 24.61 9.31
C GLY A 213 -18.72 23.43 10.23
N ILE A 214 -18.30 23.69 11.48
CA ILE A 214 -17.88 22.64 12.43
C ILE A 214 -18.55 22.75 13.81
N TYR A 215 -18.68 21.59 14.45
CA TYR A 215 -19.01 21.40 15.85
C TYR A 215 -17.78 20.90 16.59
N VAL A 216 -17.28 21.67 17.55
CA VAL A 216 -16.17 21.28 18.41
C VAL A 216 -16.73 20.54 19.62
N ILE A 217 -16.22 19.33 19.87
CA ILE A 217 -16.67 18.48 20.96
C ILE A 217 -15.61 18.40 22.06
N PHE A 218 -16.09 18.54 23.30
CA PHE A 218 -15.29 18.33 24.51
C PHE A 218 -15.85 17.17 25.32
N MET A 219 -14.95 16.48 26.02
CA MET A 219 -15.28 15.41 26.94
C MET A 219 -14.48 15.54 28.23
N GLY A 220 -15.11 15.24 29.36
CA GLY A 220 -14.44 15.09 30.64
C GLY A 220 -15.29 14.30 31.63
N GLN A 221 -14.68 13.85 32.73
CA GLN A 221 -15.44 13.26 33.85
C GLN A 221 -16.28 14.33 34.56
N ASP A 222 -15.75 15.55 34.63
CA ASP A 222 -16.42 16.72 35.20
C ASP A 222 -16.51 17.83 34.14
N ARG A 223 -17.46 18.76 34.29
CA ARG A 223 -17.59 19.91 33.38
C ARG A 223 -16.33 20.78 33.33
N ASP A 224 -15.63 20.95 34.45
CA ASP A 224 -14.40 21.75 34.51
C ASP A 224 -13.17 21.04 33.91
N LYS A 225 -13.24 19.71 33.81
CA LYS A 225 -12.17 18.87 33.24
C LYS A 225 -12.45 18.47 31.80
N ALA A 226 -13.46 19.07 31.16
CA ALA A 226 -13.73 18.82 29.76
C ALA A 226 -12.57 19.31 28.89
N ARG A 227 -12.09 18.45 28.01
CA ARG A 227 -11.00 18.71 27.06
C ARG A 227 -11.44 18.41 25.65
N TYR A 228 -10.82 19.09 24.70
CA TYR A 228 -11.09 18.89 23.29
C TYR A 228 -10.84 17.43 22.90
N ILE A 229 -11.81 16.81 22.23
CA ILE A 229 -11.69 15.44 21.73
C ILE A 229 -11.85 15.33 20.22
N GLY A 230 -12.24 16.40 19.54
CA GLY A 230 -12.36 16.42 18.08
C GLY A 230 -13.47 17.33 17.59
N ALA A 231 -13.60 17.40 16.28
CA ALA A 231 -14.60 18.22 15.61
C ALA A 231 -15.45 17.39 14.64
N MET A 232 -16.70 17.77 14.50
CA MET A 232 -17.67 17.18 13.56
C MET A 232 -18.07 18.22 12.52
N ASP A 233 -18.37 17.81 11.29
CA ASP A 233 -18.96 18.69 10.27
C ASP A 233 -20.47 18.87 10.46
N GLU A 234 -21.08 19.66 9.57
CA GLU A 234 -22.54 19.87 9.52
C GLU A 234 -23.33 18.57 9.32
N ASN A 235 -22.75 17.58 8.64
CA ASN A 235 -23.32 16.26 8.41
C ASN A 235 -23.10 15.29 9.59
N TRP A 236 -22.59 15.79 10.72
CA TRP A 236 -22.31 15.01 11.91
C TRP A 236 -21.27 13.90 11.71
N LYS A 237 -20.28 14.15 10.85
CA LYS A 237 -19.15 13.27 10.58
C LYS A 237 -17.89 13.82 11.24
N ALA A 238 -17.11 12.96 11.88
CA ALA A 238 -15.84 13.37 12.49
C ALA A 238 -14.84 13.85 11.43
N VAL A 239 -14.50 15.15 11.49
CA VAL A 239 -13.50 15.80 10.62
C VAL A 239 -12.15 15.92 11.28
N ASP A 240 -12.12 16.05 12.61
CA ASP A 240 -10.89 16.06 13.39
C ASP A 240 -11.02 15.18 14.63
N ALA A 241 -9.91 14.56 15.02
CA ALA A 241 -9.83 13.64 16.14
C ALA A 241 -8.42 13.68 16.74
N VAL A 242 -8.34 13.50 18.05
CA VAL A 242 -7.08 13.56 18.80
C VAL A 242 -6.74 12.19 19.38
N ASP A 243 -5.44 11.95 19.55
CA ASP A 243 -4.96 10.78 20.27
C ASP A 243 -5.06 11.03 21.77
N LEU A 244 -5.84 10.18 22.45
CA LEU A 244 -6.08 10.25 23.88
C LEU A 244 -4.98 9.46 24.63
N PRO A 245 -4.48 9.96 25.77
CA PRO A 245 -3.34 9.36 26.50
C PRO A 245 -3.50 7.89 26.92
N ARG A 246 -4.73 7.34 26.92
CA ARG A 246 -5.04 5.97 27.38
C ARG A 246 -6.04 5.19 26.52
N ALA A 247 -6.61 5.80 25.48
CA ALA A 247 -7.77 5.24 24.76
C ALA A 247 -7.59 5.16 23.23
N GLY A 248 -6.37 5.40 22.73
CA GLY A 248 -6.12 5.51 21.29
C GLY A 248 -6.78 6.75 20.70
N ASN A 249 -7.20 6.67 19.44
CA ASN A 249 -7.76 7.81 18.72
C ASN A 249 -9.25 8.03 19.04
N SER A 250 -9.65 9.27 19.34
CA SER A 250 -11.01 9.67 19.71
C SER A 250 -12.06 9.51 18.58
N ARG A 251 -11.63 9.27 17.33
CA ARG A 251 -12.51 9.17 16.16
C ARG A 251 -13.58 8.10 16.29
N SER A 252 -13.24 6.95 16.87
CA SER A 252 -14.19 5.86 17.09
C SER A 252 -15.35 6.25 18.01
N MET A 253 -15.07 7.12 18.98
CA MET A 253 -16.02 7.63 19.95
C MET A 253 -16.89 8.74 19.36
N LEU A 254 -16.28 9.67 18.61
CA LEU A 254 -17.01 10.72 17.88
C LEU A 254 -18.01 10.11 16.89
N ASN A 255 -17.63 9.04 16.18
CA ASN A 255 -18.53 8.34 15.26
C ASN A 255 -19.73 7.68 15.93
N ARG A 256 -19.66 7.40 17.24
CA ARG A 256 -20.77 6.83 18.03
C ARG A 256 -21.56 7.88 18.81
N LEU A 257 -21.09 9.13 18.82
CA LEU A 257 -21.71 10.20 19.57
C LEU A 257 -22.97 10.67 18.85
N ALA A 258 -24.15 10.45 19.45
CA ALA A 258 -25.40 11.02 18.94
C ALA A 258 -25.42 12.55 19.13
N LYS A 259 -26.01 13.27 18.17
CA LYS A 259 -26.23 14.72 18.22
C LYS A 259 -27.13 15.11 19.40
N PHE A 260 -26.75 16.17 20.11
CA PHE A 260 -27.44 16.72 21.28
C PHE A 260 -27.41 18.25 21.27
#